data_AF-A0A0S8HR87-F1
#
_entry.id   AF-A0A0S8HR87-F1
#
_cell.length_a   1.000
_cell.length_b   1.000
_cell.length_c   1.000
_cell.angle_alpha   90.00
_cell.angle_beta   90.00
_cell.angle_gamma   90.00
#
_symmetry.space_group_name_H-M   'P 1'
#
loop_
_entity.id
_entity.type
_entity.pdbx_description
1 polymer ?
#
loop_
_entity_poly.entity_id
_entity_poly.type
_entity_poly.pdbx_seq_one_letter_code
_entity_poly.pdbx_strand_id
1 'polypeptide(L)'
;MGGTNFTRLELLRSDLTRQQLYEPLSYIGHDAEEMLGMVNKIIDEGQDIKTKQIIISGGIKSFLQGYYLINKCKLPSIYGQASTFLQYAKEDYELIKQFIDYQVKGLSLAYAFLRVKESKSDVK
;
A
#
# COMPACT_ATOMS: atom_id res chain seq x y z
N MET A 1 9.34 2.56 0.89
CA MET A 1 8.18 3.24 0.29
C MET A 1 7.61 2.45 -0.84
N GLY A 2 6.33 2.62 -1.08
CA GLY A 2 5.57 1.85 -2.02
C GLY A 2 5.18 2.62 -3.28
N GLY A 3 5.22 1.97 -4.44
CA GLY A 3 4.98 2.62 -5.73
C GLY A 3 6.27 3.08 -6.41
N THR A 4 6.15 3.77 -7.54
CA THR A 4 7.32 4.32 -8.26
C THR A 4 7.85 5.52 -7.48
N ASN A 5 9.07 5.40 -6.97
CA ASN A 5 9.79 6.53 -6.38
C ASN A 5 10.29 7.44 -7.51
N PHE A 6 9.47 8.43 -7.90
CA PHE A 6 9.79 9.36 -8.98
C PHE A 6 11.08 10.12 -8.71
N THR A 7 11.35 10.50 -7.46
CA THR A 7 12.64 11.12 -7.10
C THR A 7 13.81 10.21 -7.47
N ARG A 8 13.77 8.93 -7.06
CA ARG A 8 14.81 7.96 -7.42
C ARG A 8 14.88 7.73 -8.93
N LEU A 9 13.75 7.69 -9.62
CA LEU A 9 13.70 7.53 -11.08
C LEU A 9 14.37 8.71 -11.80
N GLU A 10 14.08 9.94 -11.39
CA GLU A 10 14.69 11.14 -11.96
C GLU A 10 16.19 11.23 -11.62
N LEU A 11 16.63 10.79 -10.44
CA LEU A 11 18.05 10.70 -10.09
C LEU A 11 18.80 9.68 -10.94
N LEU A 12 18.15 8.57 -11.34
CA LEU A 12 18.75 7.60 -12.27
C LEU A 12 18.94 8.17 -13.68
N ARG A 13 18.22 9.25 -14.02
CA ARG A 13 18.32 9.96 -15.31
C ARG A 13 19.29 11.15 -15.27
N SER A 14 19.85 11.50 -14.10
CA SER A 14 20.73 12.66 -13.91
C SER A 14 22.22 12.29 -13.92
N ASP A 15 23.10 13.31 -13.90
CA ASP A 15 24.54 13.14 -13.73
C ASP A 15 24.93 12.72 -12.30
N LEU A 16 26.16 12.22 -12.14
CA LEU A 16 26.69 11.70 -10.88
C LEU A 16 26.68 12.73 -9.74
N THR A 17 26.95 14.01 -10.04
CA THR A 17 26.98 15.08 -9.03
C THR A 17 25.58 15.31 -8.46
N ARG A 18 24.57 15.44 -9.33
CA ARG A 18 23.16 15.55 -8.91
C ARG A 18 22.67 14.30 -8.20
N GLN A 19 23.09 13.13 -8.66
CA GLN A 19 22.72 11.86 -8.07
C GLN A 19 23.18 11.78 -6.61
N GLN A 20 24.42 12.17 -6.32
CA GLN A 20 24.96 12.19 -4.95
C GLN A 20 24.33 13.28 -4.08
N LEU A 21 24.15 14.48 -4.61
CA LEU A 21 23.65 15.62 -3.83
C LEU A 21 22.17 15.48 -3.43
N TYR A 22 21.37 14.85 -4.29
CA TYR A 22 19.92 14.78 -4.13
C TYR A 22 19.38 13.40 -3.75
N GLU A 23 20.26 12.40 -3.59
CA GLU A 23 19.89 11.06 -3.11
C GLU A 23 19.02 11.08 -1.84
N PRO A 24 19.25 11.95 -0.84
CA PRO A 24 18.44 11.96 0.38
C PRO A 24 16.95 12.26 0.13
N LEU A 25 16.63 12.98 -0.96
CA LEU A 25 15.24 13.28 -1.33
C LEU A 25 14.46 12.02 -1.70
N SER A 26 15.16 10.95 -2.11
CA SER A 26 14.51 9.67 -2.43
C SER A 26 13.96 8.94 -1.20
N TYR A 27 14.34 9.34 0.01
CA TYR A 27 13.83 8.77 1.25
C TYR A 27 12.60 9.51 1.81
N ILE A 28 12.20 10.62 1.18
CA ILE A 28 11.08 11.45 1.63
C ILE A 28 9.74 10.88 1.14
N GLY A 29 8.74 10.87 2.02
CA GLY A 29 7.38 10.39 1.76
C GLY A 29 6.81 9.65 2.98
N HIS A 30 5.68 8.98 2.79
CA HIS A 30 5.04 8.14 3.81
C HIS A 30 4.78 6.73 3.28
N ASP A 31 4.79 5.74 4.17
CA ASP A 31 4.30 4.41 3.81
C ASP A 31 2.77 4.32 3.88
N ALA A 32 2.23 3.20 3.38
CA ALA A 32 0.79 3.01 3.28
C ALA A 32 0.10 2.97 4.66
N GLU A 33 0.79 2.54 5.71
CA GLU A 33 0.23 2.48 7.06
C GLU A 33 0.20 3.87 7.71
N GLU A 34 1.27 4.66 7.55
CA GLU A 34 1.31 6.04 8.00
C GLU A 34 0.21 6.88 7.35
N MET A 35 0.07 6.79 6.02
CA MET A 35 -0.98 7.49 5.28
C MET A 35 -2.37 7.06 5.70
N LEU A 36 -2.57 5.75 5.98
CA LEU A 36 -3.83 5.25 6.51
C LEU A 36 -4.17 5.86 7.87
N GLY A 37 -3.18 6.01 8.75
CA GLY A 37 -3.34 6.70 10.03
C GLY A 37 -3.79 8.16 9.85
N MET A 38 -3.21 8.88 8.88
CA MET A 38 -3.62 10.24 8.55
C MET A 38 -5.05 10.31 8.03
N VAL A 39 -5.43 9.39 7.13
CA VAL A 39 -6.80 9.28 6.61
C VAL A 39 -7.80 9.04 7.73
N ASN A 40 -7.52 8.08 8.61
CA ASN A 40 -8.38 7.79 9.75
C ASN A 40 -8.54 9.00 10.68
N LYS A 41 -7.45 9.76 10.90
CA LYS A 41 -7.51 11.00 11.68
C LYS A 41 -8.40 12.06 11.04
N ILE A 42 -8.29 12.26 9.72
CA ILE A 42 -9.15 13.21 8.98
C ILE A 42 -10.63 12.82 9.10
N ILE A 43 -10.92 11.52 9.06
CA ILE A 43 -12.28 10.99 9.28
C ILE A 43 -12.78 11.32 10.68
N ASP A 44 -11.94 11.12 11.70
CA ASP A 44 -12.28 11.40 13.10
C ASP A 44 -12.46 12.88 13.41
N GLU A 45 -11.78 13.77 12.67
CA GLU A 45 -11.94 15.22 12.79
C GLU A 45 -13.29 15.73 12.25
N GLY A 46 -14.12 14.85 11.67
CA GLY A 46 -15.51 15.17 11.31
C GLY A 46 -15.64 16.06 10.07
N GLN A 47 -14.67 16.01 9.15
CA GLN A 47 -14.76 16.73 7.88
C GLN A 47 -15.88 16.16 6.98
N ASP A 48 -16.47 16.99 6.10
CA ASP A 48 -17.40 16.53 5.07
C ASP A 48 -16.66 15.68 4.02
N ILE A 49 -16.69 14.35 4.21
CA ILE A 49 -15.99 13.41 3.32
C ILE A 49 -16.92 12.94 2.20
N LYS A 50 -16.61 13.39 0.98
CA LYS A 50 -17.31 12.97 -0.24
C LYS A 50 -16.78 11.66 -0.84
N THR A 51 -15.59 11.23 -0.41
CA THR A 51 -14.93 10.02 -0.89
C THR A 51 -15.63 8.78 -0.37
N LYS A 52 -16.12 7.93 -1.28
CA LYS A 52 -16.88 6.73 -0.93
C LYS A 52 -16.03 5.48 -0.75
N GLN A 53 -14.84 5.45 -1.36
CA GLN A 53 -13.93 4.31 -1.31
C GLN A 53 -12.49 4.76 -1.51
N ILE A 54 -11.56 4.10 -0.81
CA ILE A 54 -10.12 4.36 -0.89
C ILE A 54 -9.39 3.17 -1.51
N ILE A 55 -8.40 3.46 -2.36
CA ILE A 55 -7.44 2.46 -2.85
C ILE A 55 -6.15 2.62 -2.04
N ILE A 56 -5.87 1.65 -1.17
CA ILE A 56 -4.64 1.62 -0.39
C ILE A 56 -3.58 0.91 -1.23
N SER A 57 -2.54 1.62 -1.62
CA SER A 57 -1.50 1.04 -2.45
C SER A 57 -0.12 1.49 -2.00
N GLY A 58 0.89 0.88 -2.60
CA GLY A 58 2.28 1.20 -2.33
C GLY A 58 2.91 0.21 -1.37
N GLY A 59 3.79 -0.63 -1.91
CA GLY A 59 4.72 -1.42 -1.10
C GLY A 59 4.05 -2.55 -0.33
N ILE A 60 2.78 -2.83 -0.66
CA ILE A 60 2.02 -3.96 -0.12
C ILE A 60 2.57 -5.24 -0.75
N LYS A 61 3.07 -6.16 0.07
CA LYS A 61 3.74 -7.38 -0.41
C LYS A 61 2.90 -8.65 -0.31
N SER A 62 1.91 -8.69 0.57
CA SER A 62 1.11 -9.89 0.83
C SER A 62 -0.37 -9.59 1.05
N PHE A 63 -1.22 -10.60 0.84
CA PHE A 63 -2.65 -10.53 1.15
C PHE A 63 -2.90 -10.24 2.65
N LEU A 64 -2.02 -10.65 3.56
CA LEU A 64 -2.15 -10.36 5.00
C LEU A 64 -1.97 -8.87 5.28
N GLN A 65 -0.98 -8.25 4.65
CA GLN A 65 -0.77 -6.81 4.77
C GLN A 65 -1.93 -6.04 4.13
N GLY A 66 -2.39 -6.49 2.96
CA GLY A 66 -3.58 -5.94 2.30
C GLY A 66 -4.82 -6.02 3.20
N TYR A 67 -5.09 -7.21 3.75
CA TYR A 67 -6.19 -7.47 4.69
C TYR A 67 -6.09 -6.57 5.93
N TYR A 68 -4.91 -6.43 6.53
CA TYR A 68 -4.71 -5.56 7.69
C TYR A 68 -5.07 -4.11 7.38
N LEU A 69 -4.56 -3.57 6.27
CA LEU A 69 -4.76 -2.17 5.90
C LEU A 69 -6.22 -1.86 5.57
N ILE A 70 -6.90 -2.71 4.79
CA ILE A 70 -8.29 -2.45 4.40
C ILE A 70 -9.25 -2.56 5.59
N ASN A 71 -8.98 -3.45 6.54
CA ASN A 71 -9.80 -3.60 7.75
C ASN A 71 -9.47 -2.55 8.84
N LYS A 72 -8.29 -1.92 8.77
CA LYS A 72 -7.93 -0.79 9.65
C LYS A 72 -8.47 0.55 9.13
N CYS A 73 -8.88 0.63 7.86
CA CYS A 73 -9.45 1.85 7.28
C CYS A 73 -10.87 2.10 7.80
N LYS A 74 -11.16 3.35 8.20
CA LYS A 74 -12.51 3.77 8.62
C LYS A 74 -13.46 4.03 7.45
N LEU A 75 -12.97 4.01 6.20
CA LEU A 75 -13.76 4.08 4.98
C LEU A 75 -13.71 2.75 4.22
N PRO A 76 -14.71 2.48 3.36
CA PRO A 76 -14.64 1.37 2.43
C PRO A 76 -13.32 1.43 1.65
N SER A 77 -12.59 0.32 1.57
CA SER A 77 -11.29 0.33 0.93
C SER A 77 -10.94 -1.00 0.25
N ILE A 78 -10.05 -0.89 -0.72
CA ILE A 78 -9.42 -2.01 -1.42
C ILE A 78 -7.91 -1.78 -1.43
N TYR A 79 -7.11 -2.86 -1.53
CA TYR A 79 -5.66 -2.72 -1.67
C TYR A 79 -5.18 -3.00 -3.09
N GLY A 80 -4.09 -2.34 -3.48
CA GLY A 80 -3.49 -2.48 -4.81
C GLY A 80 -2.00 -2.85 -4.75
N GLN A 81 -1.59 -3.76 -5.62
CA GLN A 81 -0.19 -4.16 -5.80
C GLN A 81 0.22 -3.97 -7.26
N ALA A 82 1.17 -3.06 -7.52
CA ALA A 82 1.65 -2.78 -8.89
C ALA A 82 2.96 -3.53 -9.20
N SER A 83 4.06 -3.16 -8.54
CA SER A 83 5.40 -3.69 -8.82
C SER A 83 5.49 -5.21 -8.69
N THR A 84 4.80 -5.77 -7.68
CA THR A 84 4.76 -7.22 -7.44
C THR A 84 4.07 -7.95 -8.58
N PHE A 85 2.92 -7.45 -9.05
CA PHE A 85 2.22 -8.02 -10.21
C PHE A 85 3.08 -7.93 -11.47
N LEU A 86 3.74 -6.80 -11.69
CA LEU A 86 4.61 -6.61 -12.85
C LEU A 86 5.82 -7.56 -12.82
N GLN A 87 6.33 -7.92 -11.65
CA GLN A 87 7.41 -8.90 -11.52
C GLN A 87 6.99 -10.26 -12.08
N TYR A 88 5.83 -10.78 -11.65
CA TYR A 88 5.31 -12.06 -12.15
C TYR A 88 4.82 -11.99 -13.60
N ALA A 89 4.26 -10.84 -14.03
CA ALA A 89 3.82 -10.62 -15.41
C ALA A 89 4.97 -10.69 -16.42
N LYS A 90 6.19 -10.32 -16.01
CA LYS A 90 7.37 -10.32 -16.87
C LYS A 90 7.94 -11.71 -17.10
N GLU A 91 7.64 -12.67 -16.24
CA GLU A 91 8.15 -14.03 -16.36
C GLU A 91 7.25 -14.87 -17.28
N ASP A 92 6.00 -15.14 -16.86
CA ASP A 92 5.04 -15.92 -17.64
C ASP A 92 3.59 -15.65 -17.22
N TYR A 93 2.65 -15.84 -18.14
CA TYR A 93 1.21 -15.66 -17.90
C TYR A 93 0.68 -16.63 -16.84
N GLU A 94 1.14 -17.88 -16.83
CA GLU A 94 0.69 -18.84 -15.83
C GLU A 94 1.18 -18.48 -14.42
N LEU A 95 2.39 -17.92 -14.29
CA LEU A 95 2.92 -17.46 -13.01
C LEU A 95 2.10 -16.31 -12.42
N ILE A 96 1.74 -15.30 -13.23
CA ILE A 96 0.88 -14.21 -12.75
C ILE A 96 -0.52 -14.72 -12.37
N LYS A 97 -1.09 -15.66 -13.15
CA LYS A 97 -2.39 -16.25 -12.84
C LYS A 97 -2.37 -17.02 -11.52
N GLN A 98 -1.34 -17.83 -11.29
CA GLN A 98 -1.13 -18.52 -10.01
C GLN A 98 -0.96 -17.53 -8.87
N PHE A 99 -0.16 -16.48 -9.06
CA PHE A 99 0.03 -15.43 -8.05
C PHE A 99 -1.29 -14.75 -7.66
N ILE A 100 -2.14 -14.40 -8.65
CA ILE A 100 -3.46 -13.82 -8.41
C ILE A 100 -4.34 -14.79 -7.61
N ASP A 101 -4.38 -16.07 -8.00
CA ASP A 101 -5.15 -17.10 -7.29
C ASP A 101 -4.70 -17.24 -5.83
N TYR A 102 -3.39 -17.21 -5.56
CA TYR A 102 -2.85 -17.18 -4.19
C TYR A 102 -3.28 -15.94 -3.41
N GLN A 103 -3.28 -14.74 -4.02
CA GLN A 103 -3.76 -13.52 -3.35
C GLN A 103 -5.25 -13.63 -2.99
N VAL A 104 -6.08 -14.11 -3.93
CA VAL A 104 -7.54 -14.26 -3.71
C VAL A 104 -7.84 -15.29 -2.62
N LYS A 105 -7.25 -16.49 -2.71
CA LYS A 105 -7.42 -17.55 -1.70
C LYS A 105 -6.90 -17.13 -0.33
N GLY A 106 -5.72 -16.51 -0.28
CA GLY A 106 -5.14 -16.00 0.96
C GLY A 106 -6.02 -14.94 1.61
N LEU A 107 -6.56 -14.01 0.81
CA LEU A 107 -7.48 -13.00 1.31
C LEU A 107 -8.79 -13.62 1.83
N SER A 108 -9.35 -14.60 1.11
CA SER A 108 -10.53 -15.35 1.57
C SER A 108 -10.29 -16.06 2.91
N LEU A 109 -9.10 -16.67 3.07
CA LEU A 109 -8.70 -17.29 4.34
C LEU A 109 -8.60 -16.25 5.46
N ALA A 110 -8.00 -15.10 5.18
CA ALA A 110 -7.88 -14.01 6.14
C ALA A 110 -9.27 -13.51 6.60
N TYR A 111 -10.21 -13.34 5.68
CA TYR A 111 -11.59 -12.98 6.03
C TYR A 111 -12.32 -14.06 6.85
N ALA A 112 -12.03 -15.34 6.62
CA ALA A 112 -12.69 -16.43 7.33
C ALA A 112 -12.15 -16.62 8.77
N PHE A 113 -10.86 -16.37 9.00
CA PHE A 113 -10.20 -16.80 10.24
C PHE A 113 -9.51 -15.69 11.03
N LEU A 114 -9.30 -14.51 10.46
CA LEU A 114 -8.59 -13.41 11.12
C LEU A 114 -9.55 -12.30 11.55
N ARG A 115 -9.10 -11.55 12.55
CA ARG A 115 -9.66 -10.26 12.93
C ARG A 115 -8.51 -9.34 13.27
N VAL A 116 -8.57 -8.11 12.78
CA VAL A 116 -7.58 -7.09 13.14
C VAL A 116 -7.70 -6.78 14.62
N LYS A 117 -6.58 -6.84 15.33
CA LYS A 117 -6.52 -6.48 16.74
C LYS A 117 -6.68 -4.96 16.86
N GLU A 118 -7.71 -4.53 17.59
CA GLU A 118 -7.87 -3.13 17.97
C GLU A 118 -6.79 -2.76 19.01
N SER A 119 -6.05 -1.69 18.76
CA SER A 119 -5.10 -1.17 19.73
C SER A 119 -5.84 -0.25 20.71
N LYS A 120 -5.45 -0.22 21.99
CA LYS A 120 -6.10 0.60 23.03
C LYS A 120 -6.06 2.12 22.73
N SER A 121 -5.30 2.55 21.73
CA SER A 121 -5.24 3.93 21.22
C SER A 121 -6.35 4.30 20.23
N ASP A 122 -7.12 3.33 19.73
CA ASP A 122 -8.16 3.53 18.70
C ASP A 122 -9.57 3.69 19.29
N VAL A 123 -9.71 3.60 20.62
CA VAL A 123 -10.97 3.85 21.35
C VAL A 123 -10.85 5.21 22.05
N LYS A 124 -11.48 6.22 21.46
CA LYS A 124 -11.87 7.45 22.14
C LYS A 124 -13.36 7.64 21.98
#